data_AF-A0A7C4BZG6-F1
#
_entry.id   AF-A0A7C4BZG6-F1
#
_cell.length_a   1.000
_cell.length_b   1.000
_cell.length_c   1.000
_cell.angle_alpha   90.00
_cell.angle_beta   90.00
_cell.angle_gamma   90.00
#
_symmetry.space_group_name_H-M   'P 1'
#
loop_
_entity.id
_entity.type
_entity.pdbx_description
1 polymer ?
#
loop_
_entity_poly.entity_id
_entity_poly.type
_entity_poly.pdbx_seq_one_letter_code
_entity_poly.pdbx_strand_id
1 'polypeptide(L)'
;MPEKFDAIKRQLAAERRSLPAAWRRQPVHTVYGGAQLFRPDIIRKLGGVARRSLETYAPDALALARAMGVDSAAEVMEQVYRRVWAKLSHEPVEDFRIDFEDGYGARAGAEEDFHAAEAARHTLTAMAEGALPPFFGIRIKPLSAESEDRALRTLDIFLSRLGGSLPRNFVVTLPKAASPAEPRALAAALDI
;
A
#
# COMPACT_ATOMS: atom_id res chain seq x y z
N MET A 1 11.35 -35.91 10.54
CA MET A 1 11.52 -34.49 10.12
C MET A 1 10.41 -34.00 9.17
N PRO A 2 9.99 -34.74 8.12
CA PRO A 2 8.90 -34.31 7.22
C PRO A 2 7.57 -34.02 7.94
N GLU A 3 7.22 -34.85 8.93
CA GLU A 3 5.97 -34.70 9.71
C GLU A 3 5.88 -33.39 10.50
N LYS A 4 7.02 -32.84 10.95
CA LYS A 4 7.07 -31.54 11.64
C LYS A 4 6.76 -30.39 10.67
N PHE A 5 7.22 -30.47 9.43
CA PHE A 5 6.91 -29.48 8.40
C PHE A 5 5.46 -29.56 7.94
N ASP A 6 4.88 -30.76 7.89
CA ASP A 6 3.46 -30.91 7.56
C ASP A 6 2.54 -30.41 8.69
N ALA A 7 2.96 -30.55 9.95
CA ALA A 7 2.28 -29.93 11.08
C ALA A 7 2.29 -28.40 10.98
N ILE A 8 3.44 -27.79 10.64
CA ILE A 8 3.56 -26.34 10.40
C ILE A 8 2.65 -25.90 9.24
N LYS A 9 2.66 -26.63 8.10
CA LYS A 9 1.79 -26.32 6.96
C LYS A 9 0.30 -26.39 7.32
N ARG A 10 -0.11 -27.38 8.11
CA ARG A 10 -1.50 -27.51 8.59
C ARG A 10 -1.88 -26.37 9.52
N GLN A 11 -1.00 -25.99 10.44
CA GLN A 11 -1.22 -24.85 11.34
C GLN A 11 -1.35 -23.53 10.55
N LEU A 12 -0.43 -23.26 9.64
CA LEU A 12 -0.49 -22.06 8.78
C LEU A 12 -1.73 -22.05 7.88
N ALA A 13 -2.17 -23.21 7.37
CA ALA A 13 -3.39 -23.32 6.58
C ALA A 13 -4.66 -23.08 7.43
N ALA A 14 -4.67 -23.53 8.68
CA ALA A 14 -5.76 -23.28 9.63
C ALA A 14 -5.83 -21.79 10.01
N GLU A 15 -4.69 -21.17 10.34
CA GLU A 15 -4.59 -19.74 10.63
C GLU A 15 -5.03 -18.87 9.45
N ARG A 16 -4.61 -19.20 8.22
CA ARG A 16 -5.07 -18.49 7.01
C ARG A 16 -6.57 -18.61 6.77
N ARG A 17 -7.19 -19.72 7.18
CA ARG A 17 -8.65 -19.92 7.08
C ARG A 17 -9.42 -19.15 8.16
N SER A 18 -8.80 -18.90 9.32
CA SER A 18 -9.37 -18.10 10.40
C SER A 18 -9.16 -16.59 10.23
N LEU A 19 -8.33 -16.15 9.28
CA LEU A 19 -8.20 -14.73 8.96
C LEU A 19 -9.55 -14.18 8.46
N PRO A 20 -9.96 -12.97 8.90
CA PRO A 20 -11.20 -12.35 8.42
C PRO A 20 -11.24 -12.28 6.89
N ALA A 21 -12.43 -12.32 6.29
CA ALA A 21 -12.59 -12.31 4.82
C ALA A 21 -11.86 -11.14 4.12
N ALA A 22 -11.72 -10.00 4.81
CA ALA A 22 -10.94 -8.83 4.38
C ALA A 22 -9.45 -9.16 4.11
N TRP A 23 -8.90 -10.19 4.73
CA TRP A 23 -7.50 -10.63 4.56
C TRP A 23 -7.33 -11.69 3.46
N ARG A 24 -8.41 -12.17 2.83
CA ARG A 24 -8.35 -13.19 1.78
C ARG A 24 -7.74 -12.68 0.48
N ARG A 25 -7.88 -11.38 0.20
CA ARG A 25 -7.14 -10.69 -0.86
C ARG A 25 -6.08 -9.84 -0.18
N GLN A 26 -4.82 -10.08 -0.52
CA GLN A 26 -3.70 -9.20 -0.17
C GLN A 26 -3.26 -8.46 -1.42
N PRO A 27 -2.80 -7.21 -1.30
CA PRO A 27 -2.25 -6.50 -2.45
C PRO A 27 -0.98 -7.20 -2.94
N VAL A 28 -0.84 -7.37 -4.25
CA VAL A 28 0.39 -7.94 -4.84
C VAL A 28 1.58 -6.98 -4.74
N HIS A 29 1.32 -5.68 -4.59
CA HIS A 29 2.32 -4.64 -4.39
C HIS A 29 1.76 -3.51 -3.55
N THR A 30 2.66 -2.76 -2.90
CA THR A 30 2.33 -1.53 -2.17
C THR A 30 3.24 -0.40 -2.64
N VAL A 31 2.64 0.70 -3.05
CA VAL A 31 3.35 1.92 -3.45
C VAL A 31 3.33 2.92 -2.31
N TYR A 32 4.51 3.33 -1.86
CA TYR A 32 4.67 4.45 -0.93
C TYR A 32 4.96 5.72 -1.72
N GLY A 33 4.11 6.73 -1.57
CA GLY A 33 4.28 8.02 -2.24
C GLY A 33 4.31 9.15 -1.20
N GLY A 34 5.33 10.01 -1.25
CA GLY A 34 5.49 11.11 -0.31
C GLY A 34 4.24 11.98 -0.18
N ALA A 35 3.84 12.29 1.05
CA ALA A 35 2.60 12.99 1.36
C ALA A 35 2.45 14.35 0.65
N GLN A 36 3.55 15.09 0.50
CA GLN A 36 3.61 16.36 -0.22
C GLN A 36 3.19 16.25 -1.70
N LEU A 37 3.40 15.06 -2.31
CA LEU A 37 3.09 14.77 -3.70
C LEU A 37 1.72 14.11 -3.89
N PHE A 38 1.06 13.69 -2.80
CA PHE A 38 -0.22 13.00 -2.91
C PHE A 38 -1.30 13.94 -3.48
N ARG A 39 -1.94 13.49 -4.56
CA ARG A 39 -3.05 14.17 -5.23
C ARG A 39 -4.13 13.13 -5.56
N PRO A 40 -5.41 13.52 -5.67
CA PRO A 40 -6.51 12.58 -5.90
C PRO A 40 -6.31 11.71 -7.16
N ASP A 41 -5.60 12.24 -8.15
CA ASP A 41 -5.38 11.58 -9.44
C ASP A 41 -4.07 10.79 -9.57
N ILE A 42 -3.32 10.61 -8.48
CA ILE A 42 -1.98 9.99 -8.50
C ILE A 42 -2.02 8.55 -9.02
N ILE A 43 -3.06 7.78 -8.68
CA ILE A 43 -3.20 6.37 -9.09
C ILE A 43 -3.33 6.27 -10.61
N ARG A 44 -4.16 7.12 -11.21
CA ARG A 44 -4.32 7.21 -12.66
C ARG A 44 -3.01 7.62 -13.34
N LYS A 45 -2.29 8.59 -12.78
CA LYS A 45 -0.99 9.05 -13.32
C LYS A 45 0.06 7.93 -13.29
N LEU A 46 0.22 7.25 -12.15
CA LEU A 46 1.14 6.13 -12.00
C LEU A 46 0.79 4.98 -12.95
N GLY A 47 -0.50 4.65 -13.08
CA GLY A 47 -0.94 3.63 -14.04
C GLY A 47 -0.65 3.97 -15.49
N GLY A 48 -0.80 5.25 -15.87
CA GLY A 48 -0.40 5.72 -17.20
C GLY A 48 1.10 5.56 -17.45
N VAL A 49 1.94 5.85 -16.45
CA VAL A 49 3.40 5.63 -16.55
C VAL A 49 3.71 4.13 -16.69
N ALA A 50 3.17 3.29 -15.81
CA ALA A 50 3.41 1.85 -15.84
C ALA A 50 2.98 1.20 -17.17
N ARG A 51 1.83 1.62 -17.72
CA ARG A 51 1.36 1.13 -19.02
C ARG A 51 2.30 1.52 -20.15
N ARG A 52 2.71 2.79 -20.22
CA ARG A 52 3.68 3.24 -21.23
C ARG A 52 5.01 2.50 -21.11
N SER A 53 5.48 2.22 -19.89
CA SER A 53 6.68 1.42 -19.67
C SER A 53 6.53 0.00 -20.21
N LEU A 54 5.38 -0.66 -19.97
CA LEU A 54 5.11 -1.99 -20.52
C LEU A 54 5.08 -1.94 -22.06
N GLU A 55 4.33 -1.00 -22.66
CA GLU A 55 4.25 -0.82 -24.11
C GLU A 55 5.62 -0.57 -24.75
N THR A 56 6.49 0.19 -24.08
CA THR A 56 7.81 0.56 -24.62
C THR A 56 8.81 -0.59 -24.53
N TYR A 57 8.88 -1.27 -23.39
CA TYR A 57 9.98 -2.20 -23.09
C TYR A 57 9.59 -3.67 -23.21
N ALA A 58 8.29 -3.99 -23.16
CA ALA A 58 7.76 -5.33 -23.28
C ALA A 58 6.40 -5.31 -24.02
N PRO A 59 6.36 -4.91 -25.30
CA PRO A 59 5.11 -4.73 -26.06
C PRO A 59 4.33 -6.04 -26.31
N ASP A 60 4.97 -7.19 -26.11
CA ASP A 60 4.38 -8.51 -26.27
C ASP A 60 4.94 -9.50 -25.24
N ALA A 61 4.32 -10.69 -25.18
CA ALA A 61 4.67 -11.73 -24.23
C ALA A 61 6.11 -12.23 -24.38
N LEU A 62 6.66 -12.24 -25.59
CA LEU A 62 8.01 -12.71 -25.87
C LEU A 62 9.06 -11.68 -25.41
N ALA A 63 8.81 -10.40 -25.65
CA ALA A 63 9.62 -9.30 -25.14
C ALA A 63 9.61 -9.27 -23.61
N LEU A 64 8.43 -9.46 -22.99
CA LEU A 64 8.32 -9.61 -21.53
C LEU A 64 9.13 -10.82 -21.03
N ALA A 65 9.01 -11.98 -21.70
CA ALA A 65 9.72 -13.20 -21.33
C ALA A 65 11.25 -13.00 -21.36
N ARG A 66 11.77 -12.39 -22.43
CA ARG A 66 13.19 -12.05 -22.54
C ARG A 66 13.64 -11.08 -21.45
N ALA A 67 12.85 -10.03 -21.18
CA ALA A 67 13.14 -9.08 -20.12
C ALA A 67 13.19 -9.73 -18.73
N MET A 68 12.43 -10.82 -18.53
CA MET A 68 12.39 -11.60 -17.30
C MET A 68 13.41 -12.77 -17.29
N GLY A 69 14.14 -13.03 -18.37
CA GLY A 69 15.06 -14.17 -18.48
C GLY A 69 14.35 -15.54 -18.53
N VAL A 70 13.17 -15.62 -19.16
CA VAL A 70 12.36 -16.84 -19.27
C VAL A 70 12.40 -17.37 -20.70
N ASP A 71 13.14 -18.45 -20.94
CA ASP A 71 13.43 -18.93 -22.30
C ASP A 71 12.50 -20.04 -22.83
N SER A 72 11.70 -20.70 -21.98
CA SER A 72 10.96 -21.94 -22.38
C SER A 72 9.53 -22.07 -21.82
N ALA A 73 8.75 -20.98 -21.83
CA ALA A 73 7.37 -21.01 -21.34
C ALA A 73 6.41 -20.08 -22.12
N ALA A 74 6.44 -20.14 -23.46
CA ALA A 74 5.71 -19.20 -24.33
C ALA A 74 4.20 -19.09 -23.97
N GLU A 75 3.51 -20.22 -23.81
CA GLU A 75 2.08 -20.24 -23.47
C GLU A 75 1.80 -19.61 -22.09
N VAL A 76 2.67 -19.88 -21.10
CA VAL A 76 2.58 -19.28 -19.77
C VAL A 76 2.83 -17.78 -19.85
N MET A 77 3.81 -17.35 -20.64
CA MET A 77 4.16 -15.94 -20.77
C MET A 77 3.08 -15.14 -21.47
N GLU A 78 2.37 -15.72 -22.43
CA GLU A 78 1.22 -15.06 -23.05
C GLU A 78 0.08 -14.84 -22.05
N GLN A 79 -0.16 -15.85 -21.23
CA GLN A 79 -1.10 -15.74 -20.13
C GLN A 79 -0.68 -14.71 -19.06
N VAL A 80 0.61 -14.64 -18.71
CA VAL A 80 1.17 -13.65 -17.79
C VAL A 80 1.02 -12.26 -18.38
N TYR A 81 1.44 -12.06 -19.63
CA TYR A 81 1.36 -10.78 -20.32
C TYR A 81 -0.07 -10.23 -20.32
N ARG A 82 -1.04 -11.06 -20.70
CA ARG A 82 -2.46 -10.69 -20.68
C ARG A 82 -2.94 -10.29 -19.27
N ARG A 83 -2.49 -11.00 -18.24
CA ARG A 83 -2.84 -10.67 -16.83
C ARG A 83 -2.18 -9.39 -16.36
N VAL A 84 -0.91 -9.14 -16.71
CA VAL A 84 -0.21 -7.88 -16.40
C VAL A 84 -0.91 -6.71 -17.09
N TRP A 85 -1.23 -6.83 -18.38
CA TRP A 85 -1.96 -5.81 -19.12
C TRP A 85 -3.33 -5.51 -18.50
N ALA A 86 -4.10 -6.57 -18.21
CA ALA A 86 -5.39 -6.44 -17.54
C ALA A 86 -5.25 -5.75 -16.17
N LYS A 87 -4.18 -6.08 -15.42
CA LYS A 87 -3.91 -5.47 -14.13
C LYS A 87 -3.63 -3.98 -14.23
N LEU A 88 -2.69 -3.58 -15.09
CA LEU A 88 -2.36 -2.17 -15.33
C LEU A 88 -3.52 -1.37 -15.95
N SER A 89 -4.48 -2.06 -16.58
CA SER A 89 -5.67 -1.42 -17.15
C SER A 89 -6.73 -1.09 -16.11
N HIS A 90 -6.93 -1.97 -15.12
CA HIS A 90 -8.05 -1.85 -14.16
C HIS A 90 -7.60 -1.47 -12.74
N GLU A 91 -6.46 -1.97 -12.28
CA GLU A 91 -5.93 -1.77 -10.93
C GLU A 91 -4.40 -1.56 -10.99
N PRO A 92 -3.92 -0.49 -11.64
CA PRO A 92 -2.49 -0.25 -11.84
C PRO A 92 -1.72 -0.05 -10.54
N VAL A 93 -2.41 0.44 -9.50
CA VAL A 93 -1.92 0.44 -8.13
C VAL A 93 -2.92 -0.33 -7.27
N GLU A 94 -2.51 -1.42 -6.64
CA GLU A 94 -3.40 -2.18 -5.74
C GLU A 94 -3.46 -1.58 -4.34
N ASP A 95 -2.30 -1.17 -3.82
CA ASP A 95 -2.16 -0.58 -2.51
C ASP A 95 -1.30 0.68 -2.57
N PHE A 96 -1.83 1.78 -2.03
CA PHE A 96 -1.12 3.05 -1.95
C PHE A 96 -1.06 3.54 -0.51
N ARG A 97 0.15 3.88 -0.06
CA ARG A 97 0.42 4.45 1.26
C ARG A 97 0.91 5.88 1.09
N ILE A 98 0.15 6.83 1.62
CA ILE A 98 0.61 8.21 1.79
C ILE A 98 1.76 8.16 2.79
N ASP A 99 2.96 8.49 2.34
CA ASP A 99 4.17 8.32 3.13
C ASP A 99 4.54 9.62 3.83
N PHE A 100 4.65 9.60 5.16
CA PHE A 100 5.19 10.67 6.00
C PHE A 100 6.58 10.33 6.56
N GLU A 101 7.17 9.21 6.12
CA GLU A 101 8.46 8.74 6.56
C GLU A 101 9.55 9.02 5.49
N ASP A 102 10.23 8.02 4.96
CA ASP A 102 11.44 8.21 4.15
C ASP A 102 11.13 8.92 2.81
N GLY A 103 10.00 8.63 2.17
CA GLY A 103 9.56 9.29 0.93
C GLY A 103 9.04 10.73 1.11
N TYR A 104 8.79 11.15 2.35
CA TYR A 104 8.42 12.53 2.72
C TYR A 104 9.64 13.36 3.12
N GLY A 105 10.57 12.72 3.82
CA GLY A 105 11.76 13.34 4.41
C GLY A 105 11.48 14.08 5.72
N ALA A 106 12.46 14.89 6.13
CA ALA A 106 12.36 15.74 7.30
C ALA A 106 11.77 17.11 6.91
N ARG A 107 10.76 17.57 7.66
CA ARG A 107 10.05 18.83 7.45
C ARG A 107 9.81 19.54 8.78
N ALA A 108 9.56 20.84 8.71
CA ALA A 108 9.10 21.58 9.88
C ALA A 108 7.72 21.07 10.33
N GLY A 109 7.43 21.10 11.63
CA GLY A 109 6.16 20.58 12.16
C GLY A 109 4.92 21.21 11.52
N ALA A 110 4.93 22.53 11.27
CA ALA A 110 3.82 23.21 10.61
C ALA A 110 3.63 22.77 9.14
N GLU A 111 4.73 22.46 8.44
CA GLU A 111 4.67 21.96 7.06
C GLU A 111 4.12 20.53 7.02
N GLU A 112 4.49 19.68 7.98
CA GLU A 112 3.93 18.34 8.11
C GLU A 112 2.46 18.35 8.52
N ASP A 113 2.05 19.21 9.44
CA ASP A 113 0.64 19.41 9.81
C ASP A 113 -0.20 19.82 8.59
N PHE A 114 0.32 20.73 7.77
CA PHE A 114 -0.33 21.15 6.52
C PHE A 114 -0.50 19.97 5.55
N HIS A 115 0.56 19.21 5.30
CA HIS A 115 0.49 18.06 4.39
C HIS A 115 -0.39 16.92 4.94
N ALA A 116 -0.46 16.71 6.25
CA ALA A 116 -1.41 15.77 6.88
C ALA A 116 -2.86 16.16 6.60
N ALA A 117 -3.20 17.45 6.78
CA ALA A 117 -4.54 17.96 6.49
C ALA A 117 -4.88 17.88 5.00
N GLU A 118 -3.96 18.29 4.11
CA GLU A 118 -4.16 18.23 2.67
C GLU A 118 -4.26 16.78 2.15
N ALA A 119 -3.47 15.87 2.70
CA ALA A 119 -3.55 14.45 2.37
C ALA A 119 -4.93 13.86 2.71
N ALA A 120 -5.49 14.22 3.87
CA ALA A 120 -6.85 13.81 4.25
C ALA A 120 -7.89 14.41 3.31
N ARG A 121 -7.78 15.71 2.97
CA ARG A 121 -8.69 16.37 2.01
C ARG A 121 -8.66 15.70 0.64
N HIS A 122 -7.46 15.43 0.11
CA HIS A 122 -7.31 14.71 -1.15
C HIS A 122 -7.83 13.28 -1.09
N THR A 123 -7.72 12.62 0.06
CA THR A 123 -8.29 11.29 0.27
C THR A 123 -9.82 11.35 0.16
N LEU A 124 -10.48 12.31 0.81
CA LEU A 124 -11.93 12.50 0.69
C LEU A 124 -12.37 12.80 -0.75
N THR A 125 -11.63 13.64 -1.47
CA THR A 125 -11.88 13.89 -2.90
C THR A 125 -11.76 12.61 -3.72
N ALA A 126 -10.68 11.85 -3.56
CA ALA A 126 -10.47 10.61 -4.28
C ALA A 126 -11.51 9.53 -3.93
N MET A 127 -12.00 9.50 -2.68
CA MET A 127 -13.12 8.64 -2.28
C MET A 127 -14.40 9.02 -3.01
N ALA A 128 -14.75 10.31 -3.04
CA ALA A 128 -15.94 10.80 -3.72
C ALA A 128 -15.91 10.53 -5.24
N GLU A 129 -14.72 10.56 -5.85
CA GLU A 129 -14.51 10.28 -7.27
C GLU A 129 -14.33 8.78 -7.59
N GLY A 130 -14.25 7.91 -6.59
CA GLY A 130 -13.94 6.48 -6.80
C GLY A 130 -12.52 6.25 -7.36
N ALA A 131 -11.60 7.18 -7.10
CA ALA A 131 -10.23 7.18 -7.63
C ALA A 131 -9.20 6.46 -6.74
N LEU A 132 -9.61 6.02 -5.54
CA LEU A 132 -8.74 5.26 -4.64
C LEU A 132 -8.52 3.81 -5.11
N PRO A 133 -7.34 3.22 -4.83
CA PRO A 133 -7.09 1.82 -5.10
C PRO A 133 -7.80 0.90 -4.08
N PRO A 134 -7.90 -0.42 -4.34
CA PRO A 134 -8.58 -1.36 -3.44
C PRO A 134 -8.06 -1.41 -2.00
N PHE A 135 -6.79 -1.09 -1.80
CA PHE A 135 -6.14 -0.92 -0.50
C PHE A 135 -5.51 0.46 -0.45
N PHE A 136 -5.68 1.16 0.68
CA PHE A 136 -5.18 2.52 0.82
C PHE A 136 -4.77 2.77 2.26
N GLY A 137 -3.84 3.69 2.50
CA GLY A 137 -3.45 3.99 3.85
C GLY A 137 -2.44 5.09 4.00
N ILE A 138 -1.91 5.20 5.21
CA ILE A 138 -0.87 6.14 5.59
C ILE A 138 0.29 5.36 6.21
N ARG A 139 1.52 5.79 5.92
CA ARG A 139 2.71 5.40 6.68
C ARG A 139 3.16 6.58 7.52
N ILE A 140 3.09 6.43 8.83
CA ILE A 140 3.55 7.42 9.79
C ILE A 140 5.06 7.27 10.03
N LYS A 141 5.66 8.20 10.79
CA LYS A 141 7.02 8.01 11.31
C LYS A 141 7.06 6.89 12.36
N PRO A 142 8.24 6.33 12.68
CA PRO A 142 8.38 5.35 13.76
C PRO A 142 7.91 5.92 15.11
N LEU A 143 7.58 5.04 16.05
CA LEU A 143 7.32 5.43 17.45
C LEU A 143 8.62 5.38 18.27
N SER A 144 9.68 6.02 17.74
CA SER A 144 10.93 6.23 18.49
C SER A 144 10.83 7.50 19.33
N ALA A 145 11.68 7.63 20.35
CA ALA A 145 11.71 8.80 21.23
C ALA A 145 11.87 10.13 20.47
N GLU A 146 12.53 10.13 19.31
CA GLU A 146 12.76 11.31 18.48
C GLU A 146 11.55 11.69 17.61
N SER A 147 10.62 10.77 17.36
CA SER A 147 9.59 10.95 16.33
C SER A 147 8.17 10.55 16.72
N GLU A 148 7.95 9.99 17.91
CA GLU A 148 6.63 9.53 18.38
C GLU A 148 5.58 10.65 18.41
N ASP A 149 5.91 11.81 19.00
CA ASP A 149 5.02 12.97 19.04
C ASP A 149 4.60 13.40 17.63
N ARG A 150 5.57 13.40 16.71
CA ARG A 150 5.35 13.79 15.32
C ARG A 150 4.48 12.77 14.60
N ALA A 151 4.76 11.48 14.79
CA ALA A 151 4.01 10.37 14.19
C ALA A 151 2.53 10.40 14.61
N LEU A 152 2.28 10.51 15.92
CA LEU A 152 0.93 10.52 16.49
C LEU A 152 0.16 11.79 16.10
N ARG A 153 0.80 12.97 16.13
CA ARG A 153 0.19 14.22 15.69
C ARG A 153 -0.23 14.18 14.21
N THR A 154 0.62 13.62 13.35
CA THR A 154 0.33 13.47 11.92
C THR A 154 -0.85 12.52 11.70
N LEU A 155 -0.88 11.41 12.43
CA LEU A 155 -2.00 10.46 12.38
C LEU A 155 -3.31 11.09 12.87
N ASP A 156 -3.28 11.80 13.99
CA ASP A 156 -4.43 12.50 14.56
C ASP A 156 -5.02 13.51 13.56
N ILE A 157 -4.20 14.41 12.99
CA ILE A 157 -4.68 15.39 12.00
C ILE A 157 -5.37 14.67 10.84
N PHE A 158 -4.72 13.63 10.31
CA PHE A 158 -5.22 12.91 9.15
C PHE A 158 -6.57 12.25 9.44
N LEU A 159 -6.66 11.46 10.52
CA LEU A 159 -7.88 10.73 10.89
C LEU A 159 -9.00 11.67 11.32
N SER A 160 -8.70 12.70 12.13
CA SER A 160 -9.68 13.71 12.56
C SER A 160 -10.29 14.43 11.37
N ARG A 161 -9.52 14.70 10.31
CA ARG A 161 -10.02 15.31 9.07
C ARG A 161 -10.87 14.37 8.22
N LEU A 162 -10.63 13.06 8.28
CA LEU A 162 -11.49 12.08 7.61
C LEU A 162 -12.85 11.92 8.32
N GLY A 163 -12.97 12.30 9.59
CA GLY A 163 -14.25 12.35 10.31
C GLY A 163 -14.99 11.01 10.34
N GLY A 164 -14.26 9.89 10.44
CA GLY A 164 -14.81 8.53 10.40
C GLY A 164 -15.07 7.96 9.00
N SER A 165 -14.92 8.75 7.93
CA SER A 165 -15.03 8.28 6.55
C SER A 165 -13.72 7.63 6.10
N LEU A 166 -13.46 6.41 6.56
CA LEU A 166 -12.27 5.66 6.17
C LEU A 166 -12.47 4.91 4.84
N PRO A 167 -11.45 4.89 3.96
CA PRO A 167 -11.44 4.00 2.79
C PRO A 167 -11.64 2.53 3.19
N ARG A 168 -12.21 1.74 2.29
CA ARG A 168 -12.24 0.28 2.46
C ARG A 168 -10.82 -0.26 2.55
N ASN A 169 -10.58 -1.21 3.44
CA ASN A 169 -9.26 -1.81 3.68
C ASN A 169 -8.18 -0.77 4.03
N PHE A 170 -8.55 0.29 4.76
CA PHE A 170 -7.60 1.28 5.22
C PHE A 170 -6.56 0.65 6.17
N VAL A 171 -5.28 1.01 6.01
CA VAL A 171 -4.20 0.55 6.91
C VAL A 171 -3.34 1.71 7.36
N VAL A 172 -3.00 1.71 8.64
CA VAL A 172 -1.93 2.55 9.21
C VAL A 172 -0.67 1.70 9.27
N THR A 173 0.37 2.13 8.56
CA THR A 173 1.68 1.46 8.56
C THR A 173 2.57 2.11 9.59
N LEU A 174 2.99 1.32 10.58
CA LEU A 174 4.02 1.67 11.57
C LEU A 174 5.38 1.13 11.09
N PRO A 175 6.30 1.98 10.59
CA PRO A 175 7.62 1.51 10.17
C PRO A 175 8.55 1.31 11.38
N LYS A 176 9.57 0.47 11.17
CA LYS A 176 10.73 0.34 12.08
C LYS A 176 10.34 0.04 13.54
N ALA A 177 9.25 -0.71 13.75
CA ALA A 177 8.81 -1.10 15.08
C ALA A 177 9.92 -1.90 15.79
N ALA A 178 10.35 -1.43 16.96
CA ALA A 178 11.45 -2.03 17.71
C ALA A 178 10.95 -3.17 18.63
N SER A 179 9.67 -3.15 18.98
CA SER A 179 9.05 -4.17 19.81
C SER A 179 7.63 -4.50 19.34
N PRO A 180 7.10 -5.71 19.63
CA PRO A 180 5.70 -6.02 19.39
C PRO A 180 4.72 -5.19 20.25
N ALA A 181 5.19 -4.47 21.26
CA ALA A 181 4.36 -3.60 22.09
C ALA A 181 3.91 -2.34 21.34
N GLU A 182 4.76 -1.78 20.48
CA GLU A 182 4.45 -0.58 19.70
C GLU A 182 3.24 -0.75 18.76
N PRO A 183 3.19 -1.74 17.84
CA PRO A 183 2.02 -1.94 17.00
C PRO A 183 0.78 -2.34 17.80
N ARG A 184 0.93 -2.99 18.97
CA ARG A 184 -0.21 -3.28 19.86
C ARG A 184 -0.77 -2.03 20.51
N ALA A 185 0.08 -1.14 21.01
CA ALA A 185 -0.34 0.13 21.59
C ALA A 185 -1.02 1.01 20.55
N LEU A 186 -0.45 1.08 19.34
CA LEU A 186 -1.05 1.81 18.23
C LEU A 186 -2.42 1.22 17.83
N ALA A 187 -2.54 -0.10 17.72
CA ALA A 187 -3.82 -0.75 17.42
C ALA A 187 -4.86 -0.45 18.52
N ALA A 188 -4.49 -0.59 19.80
CA ALA A 188 -5.39 -0.30 20.91
C ALA A 188 -5.86 1.17 20.95
N ALA A 189 -5.03 2.11 20.48
CA ALA A 189 -5.41 3.52 20.37
C ALA A 189 -6.37 3.80 19.19
N LEU A 190 -6.44 2.90 18.20
CA LEU A 190 -7.27 3.02 17.01
C LEU A 190 -8.55 2.17 17.05
N ASP A 191 -8.62 1.18 17.95
CA ASP A 191 -9.82 0.41 18.23
C ASP A 191 -10.79 1.24 19.08
N ILE A 192 -11.80 1.85 18.43
CA ILE A 192 -12.92 2.59 19.05
C ILE A 192 -14.24 1.86 18.75
#